data_AF-A0A938AFI0-F1
#
_entry.id   AF-A0A938AFI0-F1
#
_cell.length_a   1.000
_cell.length_b   1.000
_cell.length_c   1.000
_cell.angle_alpha   90.00
_cell.angle_beta   90.00
_cell.angle_gamma   90.00
#
_symmetry.space_group_name_H-M   'P 1'
#
loop_
_entity.id
_entity.type
_entity.pdbx_description
1 polymer ?
#
loop_
_entity_poly.entity_id
_entity_poly.type
_entity_poly.pdbx_seq_one_letter_code
_entity_poly.pdbx_strand_id
1 'polypeptide(L)'
;MSDTIPKSKFVNPDARVRCLTPECWGDLVLFPSGKTDQDGIPEFANATLCPLCMTGFDLDPDITDRDLFLRVSWMRANPGEPLPDEVRPEDLAGDDAGGGQP
;
A
#
# COMPACT_ATOMS: atom_id res chain seq x y z
N MET A 1 -0.34 25.55 1.62
CA MET A 1 -0.88 24.26 2.11
C MET A 1 0.10 23.22 1.61
N SER A 2 0.80 22.50 2.50
CA SER A 2 1.63 21.38 2.05
C SER A 2 0.66 20.25 1.76
N ASP A 3 0.50 19.88 0.49
CA ASP A 3 -0.40 18.79 0.13
C ASP A 3 0.21 17.49 0.67
N THR A 4 -0.32 17.02 1.80
CA THR A 4 0.16 15.83 2.49
C THR A 4 -0.55 14.62 1.92
N ILE A 5 0.20 13.55 1.62
CA ILE A 5 -0.32 12.32 1.03
C ILE A 5 -0.26 11.22 2.08
N PRO A 6 -1.39 10.55 2.42
CA PRO A 6 -1.35 9.42 3.34
C PRO A 6 -0.48 8.28 2.81
N LYS A 7 0.39 7.72 3.66
CA LYS A 7 1.21 6.55 3.30
C LYS A 7 0.34 5.35 2.88
N SER A 8 -0.86 5.22 3.45
CA SER A 8 -1.82 4.17 3.07
C SER A 8 -2.25 4.22 1.59
N LYS A 9 -2.14 5.37 0.89
CA LYS A 9 -2.44 5.47 -0.55
C LYS A 9 -1.54 4.57 -1.42
N PHE A 10 -0.37 4.21 -0.90
CA PHE A 10 0.57 3.34 -1.58
C PHE A 10 0.30 1.85 -1.33
N VAL A 11 -0.76 1.49 -0.60
CA VAL A 11 -1.24 0.11 -0.49
C VAL A 11 -1.88 -0.29 -1.82
N ASN A 12 -1.02 -0.62 -2.80
CA ASN A 12 -1.36 -1.22 -4.07
C ASN A 12 -0.19 -2.07 -4.59
N PRO A 13 -0.39 -2.94 -5.60
CA PRO A 13 0.66 -3.85 -6.08
C PRO A 13 1.95 -3.16 -6.54
N ASP A 14 1.88 -1.94 -7.06
CA ASP A 14 3.05 -1.22 -7.57
C ASP A 14 3.71 -0.31 -6.53
N ALA A 15 3.06 -0.08 -5.38
CA ALA A 15 3.44 0.93 -4.40
C ALA A 15 3.66 2.31 -5.05
N ARG A 16 2.73 2.70 -5.91
CA ARG A 16 2.75 3.99 -6.65
C ARG A 16 1.44 4.75 -6.47
N VAL A 17 1.52 6.07 -6.47
CA VAL A 17 0.35 6.96 -6.38
C VAL A 17 0.43 7.99 -7.48
N ARG A 18 -0.71 8.37 -8.08
CA ARG A 18 -0.72 9.39 -9.11
C ARG A 18 -0.24 10.74 -8.56
N CYS A 19 0.63 11.45 -9.28
CA CYS A 19 1.03 12.80 -8.91
C CYS A 19 -0.19 13.75 -8.91
N LEU A 20 -0.30 14.56 -7.86
CA LEU A 20 -1.42 15.50 -7.67
C LEU A 20 -1.19 16.86 -8.37
N THR A 21 0.01 17.11 -8.89
CA THR A 21 0.31 18.33 -9.63
C THR A 21 -0.58 18.41 -10.88
N PRO A 22 -1.33 19.51 -11.11
CA PRO A 22 -2.16 19.68 -12.30
C PRO A 22 -1.36 19.45 -13.59
N GLU A 23 -1.98 18.76 -14.54
CA GLU A 23 -1.38 18.42 -15.85
C GLU A 23 -0.13 17.53 -15.79
N CYS A 24 0.30 17.08 -14.61
CA CYS A 24 1.39 16.11 -14.47
C CYS A 24 0.87 14.68 -14.62
N TRP A 25 1.53 13.90 -15.47
CA TRP A 25 1.19 12.51 -15.72
C TRP A 25 2.19 11.52 -15.11
N GLY A 26 2.94 11.94 -14.09
CA GLY A 26 3.89 11.10 -13.37
C GLY A 26 3.28 10.38 -12.17
N ASP A 27 4.03 9.42 -11.65
CA ASP A 27 3.67 8.69 -10.43
C ASP A 27 4.65 9.03 -9.30
N LEU A 28 4.13 9.11 -8.10
CA LEU A 28 4.87 9.21 -6.85
C LEU A 28 5.31 7.81 -6.43
N VAL A 29 6.48 7.72 -5.84
CA VAL A 29 7.07 6.46 -5.37
C VAL A 29 7.45 6.56 -3.90
N LEU A 30 7.25 5.46 -3.17
CA LEU A 30 7.80 5.33 -1.83
C LEU A 30 9.30 5.11 -1.91
N PHE A 31 10.07 5.98 -1.26
CA PHE A 31 11.51 5.84 -1.16
C PHE A 31 11.86 5.11 0.14
N PRO A 32 12.64 4.02 0.11
CA PRO A 32 13.19 3.43 1.32
C PRO A 32 14.17 4.40 1.98
N SER A 33 14.18 4.44 3.31
CA SER A 33 15.13 5.28 4.07
C SER A 33 16.54 4.67 4.15
N GLY A 34 16.68 3.40 3.75
CA GLY A 34 17.89 2.59 3.92
C GLY A 34 17.99 1.91 5.29
N LYS A 35 16.97 2.06 6.15
CA LYS A 35 16.86 1.36 7.43
C LYS A 35 15.83 0.25 7.38
N THR A 36 15.95 -0.70 8.29
CA THR A 36 15.01 -1.80 8.49
C THR A 36 14.75 -2.00 9.98
N ASP A 37 13.58 -2.53 10.31
CA ASP A 37 13.31 -3.03 11.66
C ASP A 37 14.02 -4.38 11.93
N GLN A 38 13.75 -4.96 13.10
CA GLN A 38 14.38 -6.20 13.57
C GLN A 38 14.10 -7.44 12.69
N ASP A 39 13.02 -7.42 11.90
CA ASP A 39 12.64 -8.52 11.01
C ASP A 39 13.05 -8.25 9.55
N GLY A 40 13.84 -7.18 9.32
CA GLY A 40 14.32 -6.81 8.00
C GLY A 40 13.28 -6.04 7.16
N ILE A 41 12.19 -5.57 7.75
CA ILE A 41 11.16 -4.82 7.03
C ILE A 41 11.64 -3.37 6.86
N PRO A 42 11.61 -2.82 5.63
CA PRO A 42 12.15 -1.49 5.35
C PRO A 42 11.31 -0.36 5.97
N GLU A 43 12.00 0.68 6.44
CA GLU A 43 11.41 1.98 6.74
C GLU A 43 11.34 2.83 5.47
N PHE A 44 10.32 3.69 5.36
CA PHE A 44 10.11 4.58 4.22
C PHE A 44 10.28 6.05 4.60
N ALA A 45 10.82 6.85 3.68
CA ALA A 45 10.95 8.29 3.84
C ALA A 45 9.60 8.95 4.16
N ASN A 46 9.64 10.08 4.87
CA ASN A 46 8.44 10.87 5.20
C ASN A 46 8.06 11.87 4.09
N ALA A 47 8.68 11.75 2.91
CA ALA A 47 8.38 12.57 1.75
C ALA A 47 8.55 11.74 0.48
N THR A 48 7.83 12.14 -0.56
CA THR A 48 7.96 11.60 -1.91
C THR A 48 8.18 12.74 -2.91
N LEU A 49 8.54 12.38 -4.13
CA LEU A 49 8.85 13.28 -5.22
C LEU A 49 8.28 12.67 -6.49
N CYS A 50 7.61 13.48 -7.31
CA CYS A 50 7.28 13.06 -8.67
C CYS A 50 8.54 13.18 -9.55
N PRO A 51 9.04 12.09 -10.16
CA PRO A 51 10.23 12.14 -11.00
C PRO A 51 10.01 12.90 -12.32
N LEU A 52 8.74 13.16 -12.70
CA LEU A 52 8.41 13.86 -13.94
C LEU A 52 8.46 15.39 -13.77
N CYS A 53 7.75 15.93 -12.77
CA CYS A 53 7.66 17.37 -12.53
C CYS A 53 8.54 17.88 -11.39
N MET A 54 9.22 16.97 -10.67
CA MET A 54 10.07 17.27 -9.51
C MET A 54 9.32 17.95 -8.34
N THR A 55 7.99 17.88 -8.30
CA THR A 55 7.20 18.35 -7.15
C THR A 55 7.37 17.36 -6.00
N GLY A 56 7.73 17.88 -4.82
CA GLY A 56 7.81 17.13 -3.57
C GLY A 56 6.49 17.17 -2.81
N PHE A 57 6.20 16.08 -2.09
CA PHE A 57 5.02 15.95 -1.24
C PHE A 57 5.43 15.34 0.10
N ASP A 58 4.88 15.86 1.18
CA ASP A 58 5.04 15.25 2.50
C ASP A 58 4.13 14.02 2.61
N LEU A 59 4.59 13.00 3.32
CA LEU A 59 3.82 11.79 3.58
C LEU A 59 3.28 11.79 5.02
N ASP A 60 1.96 11.64 5.16
CA ASP A 60 1.30 11.48 6.46
C ASP A 60 1.44 10.01 6.92
N PRO A 61 2.04 9.75 8.11
CA PRO A 61 2.25 8.40 8.62
C PRO A 61 0.97 7.79 9.24
N ASP A 62 -0.11 7.74 8.46
CA ASP A 62 -1.40 7.18 8.87
C ASP A 62 -1.40 5.65 9.00
N ILE A 63 -0.37 5.01 8.44
CA ILE A 63 -0.07 3.59 8.54
C ILE A 63 1.41 3.41 8.91
N THR A 64 1.73 2.37 9.67
CA THR A 64 3.13 2.05 9.97
C THR A 64 3.85 1.55 8.71
N ASP A 65 5.16 1.83 8.58
CA ASP A 65 5.94 1.32 7.45
C ASP A 65 5.90 -0.20 7.35
N ARG A 66 5.83 -0.86 8.52
CA ARG A 66 5.68 -2.30 8.63
C ARG A 66 4.39 -2.81 8.03
N ASP A 67 3.26 -2.25 8.45
CA ASP A 67 1.94 -2.67 7.96
C ASP A 67 1.78 -2.37 6.48
N LEU A 68 2.26 -1.20 6.02
CA LEU A 68 2.30 -0.83 4.61
C LEU A 68 3.08 -1.86 3.79
N PHE A 69 4.29 -2.22 4.22
CA PHE A 69 5.12 -3.21 3.53
C PHE A 69 4.46 -4.58 3.48
N LEU A 70 3.90 -5.05 4.59
CA LEU A 70 3.26 -6.36 4.67
C LEU A 70 2.00 -6.44 3.80
N ARG A 71 1.17 -5.38 3.77
CA ARG A 71 0.00 -5.32 2.88
C ARG A 71 0.41 -5.34 1.41
N VAL A 72 1.39 -4.52 1.01
CA VAL A 72 1.93 -4.52 -0.37
C VAL A 72 2.50 -5.87 -0.75
N SER A 73 3.24 -6.50 0.16
CA SER A 73 3.82 -7.82 -0.05
C SER A 73 2.74 -8.89 -0.22
N TRP A 74 1.68 -8.83 0.60
CA TRP A 74 0.52 -9.71 0.48
C TRP A 74 -0.17 -9.59 -0.88
N MET A 75 -0.48 -8.37 -1.33
CA MET A 75 -1.13 -8.13 -2.63
C MET A 75 -0.30 -8.64 -3.80
N ARG A 76 1.04 -8.52 -3.71
CA ARG A 76 1.95 -9.06 -4.74
C ARG A 76 2.00 -10.58 -4.73
N ALA A 77 1.95 -11.20 -3.55
CA ALA A 77 1.96 -12.64 -3.40
C ALA A 77 0.61 -13.30 -3.75
N ASN A 78 -0.49 -12.56 -3.60
CA ASN A 78 -1.86 -13.04 -3.80
C ASN A 78 -2.65 -12.11 -4.75
N PRO A 79 -2.32 -12.06 -6.05
CA PRO A 79 -3.01 -11.17 -6.98
C PRO A 79 -4.49 -11.51 -7.11
N GLY A 80 -5.37 -10.51 -6.91
CA GLY A 80 -6.82 -10.66 -7.03
C GLY A 80 -7.54 -11.08 -5.75
N GLU A 81 -6.78 -11.45 -4.71
CA GLU A 81 -7.33 -11.72 -3.38
C GLU A 81 -7.49 -10.41 -2.58
N PRO A 82 -8.52 -10.29 -1.74
CA PRO A 82 -8.68 -9.16 -0.83
C PRO A 82 -7.55 -9.12 0.22
N LEU A 83 -7.36 -7.95 0.85
CA LEU A 83 -6.47 -7.86 2.01
C LEU A 83 -7.05 -8.64 3.19
N PRO A 84 -6.21 -9.29 4.03
CA PRO A 84 -6.70 -10.13 5.12
C PRO A 84 -7.59 -9.40 6.14
N ASP A 85 -7.40 -8.10 6.32
CA ASP A 85 -8.20 -7.24 7.20
C ASP A 85 -9.48 -6.71 6.55
N GLU A 86 -9.63 -6.87 5.23
CA GLU A 86 -10.84 -6.53 4.49
C GLU A 86 -11.79 -7.73 4.33
N VAL A 87 -11.29 -8.95 4.53
CA VAL A 87 -12.10 -10.17 4.52
C VAL A 87 -13.06 -10.16 5.70
N ARG A 88 -14.36 -10.10 5.44
CA ARG A 88 -15.36 -10.20 6.50
C ARG A 88 -15.50 -11.68 6.89
N PRO A 89 -15.76 -12.00 8.17
CA PRO A 89 -15.92 -13.40 8.60
C PRO A 89 -16.99 -14.18 7.83
N GLU A 90 -18.00 -13.48 7.31
CA GLU A 90 -19.06 -14.05 6.46
C GLU A 90 -18.59 -14.48 5.08
N ASP A 91 -17.54 -13.87 4.53
CA ASP A 91 -16.97 -14.23 3.23
C ASP A 91 -16.14 -15.54 3.31
N LEU A 92 -15.70 -15.92 4.52
CA LEU A 92 -15.00 -17.19 4.78
C LEU A 92 -15.96 -18.39 4.96
N ALA A 93 -17.26 -18.15 5.15
CA ALA A 93 -18.24 -19.18 5.44
C ALA A 93 -18.88 -19.81 4.17
N GLY A 94 -18.40 -19.46 2.97
CA GLY A 94 -19.08 -19.71 1.70
C GLY A 94 -18.95 -21.10 1.08
N ASP A 95 -18.01 -21.96 1.50
CA ASP A 95 -17.71 -23.21 0.77
C ASP A 95 -17.92 -24.52 1.55
N ASP A 96 -18.40 -24.49 2.80
CA ASP A 96 -18.59 -25.70 3.62
C ASP A 96 -20.08 -26.08 3.88
N ALA A 97 -21.01 -25.56 3.07
CA ALA A 97 -22.43 -25.95 3.13
C ALA A 97 -22.88 -26.70 1.87
N GLY A 98 -22.16 -27.78 1.54
CA GLY A 98 -22.47 -28.67 0.42
C GLY A 98 -22.47 -30.15 0.78
N GLY A 99 -22.94 -30.51 1.99
CA GLY A 99 -23.20 -31.90 2.35
C GLY A 99 -24.45 -32.46 1.65
N GLY A 100 -24.37 -33.67 1.10
CA GLY A 100 -25.56 -34.50 0.86
C GLY A 100 -25.52 -35.39 -0.37
N GLN A 101 -24.77 -36.50 -0.28
CA GLN A 101 -25.11 -37.73 -1.01
C GLN A 101 -26.50 -38.21 -0.56
N PRO A 102 -27.37 -38.66 -1.48
CA PRO A 102 -27.51 -40.10 -1.67
C PRO A 102 -27.23 -40.58 -3.09
#